data_AF-A0A0F8DN40-F1
#
_entry.id   AF-A0A0F8DN40-F1
#
_cell.length_a   1.000
_cell.length_b   1.000
_cell.length_c   1.000
_cell.angle_alpha   90.00
_cell.angle_beta   90.00
_cell.angle_gamma   90.00
#
_symmetry.space_group_name_H-M   'P 1'
#
loop_
_entity.id
_entity.type
_entity.pdbx_description
1 polymer ?
#
loop_
_entity_poly.entity_id
_entity_poly.type
_entity_poly.pdbx_seq_one_letter_code
_entity_poly.pdbx_strand_id
1 'polypeptide(L)'
;LAKLVLDSDDKYTIRTGEQLDLGEGYAIEAKQVDVDGEKVWLEFTKDGEFVDDEIISVVSGSDNTWEVELDDIQDEDDVVVLRVHVNQVFQGAVDSIAQIEGIWLIDYANAMKIESDDEFGDLDNVKINGATLTITNEDTFTLTRDDEVEIGQGMFFKVADTAASDLRYYPFVEKTIGGEVVDDDEDDDNVTEPVDNDTEVEEPTEEPTEEPTEGPTTEEPTEEPTEADGSTPGFGVVLGLVGLLAVVYLVRRNN
;
A
#
# COMPACT_ATOMS: atom_id res chain seq x y z
N LEU A 1 -5.77 10.79 -16.00
CA LEU A 1 -4.52 10.01 -15.88
C LEU A 1 -4.02 10.11 -14.45
N ALA A 2 -3.56 9.03 -13.85
CA ALA A 2 -2.98 9.04 -12.52
C ALA A 2 -1.73 8.15 -12.51
N LYS A 3 -0.81 8.41 -11.59
CA LYS A 3 0.38 7.57 -11.40
C LYS A 3 -0.04 6.26 -10.72
N LEU A 4 0.59 5.15 -11.11
CA LEU A 4 0.49 3.90 -10.36
C LEU A 4 1.34 4.00 -9.09
N VAL A 5 0.73 3.79 -7.93
CA VAL A 5 1.42 3.76 -6.63
C VAL A 5 1.90 2.35 -6.34
N LEU A 6 0.99 1.37 -6.47
CA LEU A 6 1.26 -0.02 -6.13
C LEU A 6 0.55 -0.97 -7.09
N ASP A 7 1.24 -2.02 -7.51
CA ASP A 7 0.72 -3.17 -8.24
C ASP A 7 1.52 -4.39 -7.78
N SER A 8 0.94 -5.16 -6.87
CA SER A 8 1.65 -6.14 -6.05
C SER A 8 0.82 -7.39 -5.81
N ASP A 9 1.43 -8.56 -5.96
CA ASP A 9 0.91 -9.86 -5.53
C ASP A 9 1.57 -10.37 -4.24
N ASP A 10 2.42 -9.56 -3.59
CA ASP A 10 3.03 -9.89 -2.30
C ASP A 10 2.00 -10.11 -1.18
N LYS A 11 2.41 -10.89 -0.19
CA LYS A 11 1.61 -11.22 0.99
C LYS A 11 1.86 -10.24 2.12
N TYR A 12 0.79 -9.60 2.57
CA TYR A 12 0.79 -8.73 3.75
C TYR A 12 -0.12 -9.31 4.83
N THR A 13 0.25 -9.10 6.09
CA THR A 13 -0.58 -9.48 7.24
C THR A 13 -0.86 -8.24 8.05
N ILE A 14 -2.15 -7.92 8.24
CA ILE A 14 -2.60 -6.75 8.97
C ILE A 14 -3.33 -7.24 10.23
N ARG A 15 -2.86 -6.84 11.42
CA ARG A 15 -3.59 -7.11 12.66
C ARG A 15 -4.73 -6.12 12.81
N THR A 16 -5.80 -6.50 13.49
CA THR A 16 -6.91 -5.58 13.73
C THR A 16 -6.45 -4.34 14.50
N GLY A 17 -6.77 -3.15 13.98
CA GLY A 17 -6.34 -1.85 14.50
C GLY A 17 -4.94 -1.40 14.04
N GLU A 18 -4.24 -2.19 13.23
CA GLU A 18 -3.00 -1.77 12.57
C GLU A 18 -3.26 -1.33 11.13
N GLN A 19 -2.45 -0.38 10.68
CA GLN A 19 -2.47 0.14 9.31
C GLN A 19 -1.33 -0.44 8.48
N LEU A 20 -1.64 -0.79 7.24
CA LEU A 20 -0.66 -1.07 6.20
C LEU A 20 -0.50 0.18 5.33
N ASP A 21 0.69 0.79 5.40
CA ASP A 21 1.08 1.89 4.52
C ASP A 21 1.29 1.37 3.09
N LEU A 22 0.58 1.97 2.14
CA LEU A 22 0.65 1.65 0.71
C LEU A 22 1.53 2.65 -0.06
N GLY A 23 2.08 3.66 0.62
CA GLY A 23 2.91 4.71 0.04
C GLY A 23 2.12 5.95 -0.34
N GLU A 24 2.85 7.05 -0.53
CA GLU A 24 2.30 8.37 -0.91
C GLU A 24 1.16 8.86 0.00
N GLY A 25 1.10 8.41 1.26
CA GLY A 25 0.06 8.77 2.23
C GLY A 25 -1.20 7.91 2.17
N TYR A 26 -1.25 6.88 1.33
CA TYR A 26 -2.35 5.92 1.27
C TYR A 26 -2.15 4.79 2.28
N ALA A 27 -3.20 4.37 2.97
CA ALA A 27 -3.13 3.23 3.89
C ALA A 27 -4.46 2.47 3.98
N ILE A 28 -4.38 1.18 4.28
CA ILE A 28 -5.55 0.35 4.63
C ILE A 28 -5.44 -0.16 6.07
N GLU A 29 -6.55 -0.19 6.79
CA GLU A 29 -6.65 -0.68 8.17
C GLU A 29 -7.61 -1.85 8.23
N ALA A 30 -7.24 -2.92 8.95
CA ALA A 30 -8.20 -3.95 9.34
C ALA A 30 -8.93 -3.50 10.61
N LYS A 31 -10.15 -2.97 10.47
CA LYS A 31 -10.92 -2.47 11.63
C LYS A 31 -11.37 -3.60 12.54
N GLN A 32 -11.91 -4.66 11.94
CA GLN A 32 -12.50 -5.75 12.69
C GLN A 32 -12.53 -7.04 11.86
N VAL A 33 -12.51 -8.17 12.56
CA VAL A 33 -12.79 -9.51 12.03
C VAL A 33 -14.03 -10.05 12.74
N ASP A 34 -14.92 -10.73 12.01
CA ASP A 34 -16.13 -11.30 12.61
C ASP A 34 -15.81 -12.44 13.59
N VAL A 35 -16.80 -12.81 14.40
CA VAL A 35 -16.68 -13.87 15.44
C VAL A 35 -16.48 -15.28 14.88
N ASP A 36 -16.73 -15.46 13.58
CA ASP A 36 -16.57 -16.74 12.88
C ASP A 36 -15.23 -16.81 12.11
N GLY A 37 -14.50 -15.68 11.98
CA GLY A 37 -13.24 -15.61 11.23
C GLY A 37 -13.40 -15.71 9.71
N GLU A 38 -14.58 -15.35 9.20
CA GLU A 38 -14.99 -15.46 7.81
C GLU A 38 -15.10 -14.11 7.11
N LYS A 39 -15.05 -12.99 7.85
CA LYS A 39 -15.17 -11.63 7.32
C LYS A 39 -14.17 -10.68 7.96
N VAL A 40 -13.74 -9.70 7.19
CA VAL A 40 -12.94 -8.56 7.66
C VAL A 40 -13.59 -7.25 7.21
N TRP A 41 -13.62 -6.27 8.12
CA TRP A 41 -13.93 -4.88 7.80
C TRP A 41 -12.64 -4.13 7.54
N LEU A 42 -12.45 -3.68 6.30
CA LEU A 42 -11.32 -2.84 5.90
C LEU A 42 -11.75 -1.39 5.74
N GLU A 43 -10.84 -0.47 6.09
CA GLU A 43 -10.99 0.97 5.90
C GLU A 43 -9.80 1.47 5.08
N PHE A 44 -10.06 2.31 4.09
CA PHE A 44 -9.07 2.94 3.23
C PHE A 44 -8.97 4.42 3.57
N THR A 45 -7.74 4.90 3.69
CA THR A 45 -7.45 6.28 4.09
C THR A 45 -6.40 6.91 3.19
N LYS A 46 -6.48 8.24 3.08
CA LYS A 46 -5.49 9.10 2.43
C LYS A 46 -5.09 10.20 3.41
N ASP A 47 -3.81 10.27 3.74
CA ASP A 47 -3.23 11.21 4.69
C ASP A 47 -3.94 11.16 6.07
N GLY A 48 -4.41 9.98 6.45
CA GLY A 48 -5.17 9.71 7.67
C GLY A 48 -6.64 10.13 7.63
N GLU A 49 -7.13 10.68 6.51
CA GLU A 49 -8.54 10.98 6.30
C GLU A 49 -9.26 9.76 5.70
N PHE A 50 -10.48 9.51 6.17
CA PHE A 50 -11.35 8.44 5.69
C PHE A 50 -11.70 8.65 4.21
N VAL A 51 -11.57 7.58 3.41
CA VAL A 51 -11.96 7.58 2.00
C VAL A 51 -13.14 6.65 1.78
N ASP A 52 -13.01 5.38 2.13
CA ASP A 52 -14.03 4.35 1.94
C ASP A 52 -13.81 3.16 2.89
N ASP A 53 -14.83 2.33 3.09
CA ASP A 53 -14.76 1.11 3.89
C ASP A 53 -15.67 -0.01 3.36
N GLU A 54 -15.28 -1.26 3.58
CA GLU A 54 -16.08 -2.40 3.12
C GLU A 54 -15.89 -3.63 4.02
N ILE A 55 -16.92 -4.47 4.07
CA ILE A 55 -16.89 -5.77 4.77
C ILE A 55 -16.71 -6.87 3.73
N ILE A 56 -15.52 -7.44 3.72
CA ILE A 56 -15.12 -8.49 2.77
C ILE A 56 -15.33 -9.85 3.42
N SER A 57 -16.05 -10.72 2.72
CA SER A 57 -16.18 -12.13 3.06
C SER A 57 -15.06 -12.93 2.42
N VAL A 58 -14.45 -13.86 3.16
CA VAL A 58 -13.43 -14.80 2.64
C VAL A 58 -13.93 -16.24 2.52
N VAL A 59 -15.24 -16.47 2.67
CA VAL A 59 -15.83 -17.80 2.52
C VAL A 59 -15.71 -18.31 1.09
N SER A 60 -15.62 -19.63 0.92
CA SER A 60 -15.51 -20.22 -0.42
C SER A 60 -16.68 -19.82 -1.32
N GLY A 61 -16.39 -19.17 -2.45
CA GLY A 61 -17.38 -18.74 -3.43
C GLY A 61 -17.90 -17.31 -3.26
N SER A 62 -17.43 -16.55 -2.27
CA SER A 62 -17.57 -15.09 -2.27
C SER A 62 -16.55 -14.43 -3.21
N ASP A 63 -16.81 -13.17 -3.56
CA ASP A 63 -15.76 -12.30 -4.07
C ASP A 63 -15.01 -11.74 -2.86
N ASN A 64 -13.72 -12.05 -2.80
CA ASN A 64 -12.84 -11.61 -1.72
C ASN A 64 -12.04 -10.38 -2.12
N THR A 65 -12.44 -9.71 -3.20
CA THR A 65 -11.82 -8.50 -3.72
C THR A 65 -12.69 -7.31 -3.37
N TRP A 66 -12.08 -6.30 -2.76
CA TRP A 66 -12.68 -4.98 -2.58
C TRP A 66 -12.15 -4.06 -3.67
N GLU A 67 -13.06 -3.44 -4.42
CA GLU A 67 -12.76 -2.34 -5.34
C GLU A 67 -13.32 -1.05 -4.75
N VAL A 68 -12.46 -0.05 -4.56
CA VAL A 68 -12.89 1.30 -4.16
C VAL A 68 -13.14 2.09 -5.43
N GLU A 69 -14.38 2.49 -5.63
CA GLU A 69 -14.83 3.35 -6.72
C GLU A 69 -15.13 4.74 -6.16
N LEU A 70 -14.54 5.77 -6.76
CA LEU A 70 -14.75 7.16 -6.36
C LEU A 70 -15.28 7.98 -7.53
N ASP A 71 -16.12 8.96 -7.18
CA ASP A 71 -16.70 9.93 -8.11
C ASP A 71 -15.89 11.24 -8.16
N ASP A 72 -16.21 12.08 -9.14
CA ASP A 72 -15.64 13.43 -9.29
C ASP A 72 -14.09 13.47 -9.43
N ILE A 73 -13.46 12.41 -9.94
CA ILE A 73 -12.01 12.39 -10.21
C ILE A 73 -11.75 12.89 -11.64
N GLN A 74 -11.32 14.15 -11.76
CA GLN A 74 -11.03 14.79 -13.07
C GLN A 74 -12.25 14.79 -14.03
N ASP A 75 -13.44 14.99 -13.47
CA ASP A 75 -14.75 14.91 -14.13
C ASP A 75 -15.18 13.50 -14.58
N GLU A 76 -14.60 12.44 -14.00
CA GLU A 76 -15.01 11.06 -14.22
C GLU A 76 -15.58 10.47 -12.92
N ASP A 77 -16.63 9.66 -13.06
CA ASP A 77 -17.34 8.95 -12.00
C ASP A 77 -17.06 7.44 -12.08
N ASP A 78 -17.39 6.70 -11.01
CA ASP A 78 -17.18 5.24 -10.91
C ASP A 78 -15.71 4.81 -11.21
N VAL A 79 -14.74 5.63 -10.77
CA VAL A 79 -13.32 5.38 -11.04
C VAL A 79 -12.76 4.42 -10.00
N VAL A 80 -12.38 3.21 -10.41
CA VAL A 80 -11.67 2.26 -9.53
C VAL A 80 -10.28 2.82 -9.19
N VAL A 81 -10.06 3.18 -7.92
CA VAL A 81 -8.81 3.76 -7.44
C VAL A 81 -7.94 2.78 -6.65
N LEU A 82 -8.57 1.80 -6.00
CA LEU A 82 -7.91 0.77 -5.20
C LEU A 82 -8.58 -0.59 -5.47
N ARG A 83 -7.76 -1.63 -5.54
CA ARG A 83 -8.20 -3.02 -5.43
C ARG A 83 -7.42 -3.72 -4.33
N VAL A 84 -8.12 -4.42 -3.46
CA VAL A 84 -7.51 -5.24 -2.39
C VAL A 84 -8.11 -6.62 -2.43
N HIS A 85 -7.27 -7.64 -2.58
CA HIS A 85 -7.69 -9.04 -2.48
C HIS A 85 -7.33 -9.62 -1.12
N VAL A 86 -8.35 -10.04 -0.37
CA VAL A 86 -8.20 -10.67 0.93
C VAL A 86 -8.10 -12.18 0.74
N ASN A 87 -6.91 -12.74 0.92
CA ASN A 87 -6.68 -14.17 0.76
C ASN A 87 -7.39 -14.98 1.85
N GLN A 88 -7.21 -14.58 3.11
CA GLN A 88 -7.82 -15.25 4.26
C GLN A 88 -7.82 -14.36 5.49
N VAL A 89 -8.64 -14.73 6.47
CA VAL A 89 -8.74 -14.07 7.77
C VAL A 89 -8.49 -15.13 8.84
N PHE A 90 -7.84 -14.74 9.94
CA PHE A 90 -7.62 -15.61 11.09
C PHE A 90 -8.05 -14.91 12.36
N GLN A 91 -8.91 -15.57 13.13
CA GLN A 91 -9.34 -15.11 14.43
C GLN A 91 -8.69 -15.94 15.53
N GLY A 92 -7.76 -15.31 16.25
CA GLY A 92 -7.11 -15.88 17.42
C GLY A 92 -7.84 -15.53 18.72
N ALA A 93 -7.38 -16.12 19.83
CA ALA A 93 -7.90 -15.81 21.16
C ALA A 93 -7.49 -14.41 21.68
N VAL A 94 -6.45 -13.82 21.08
CA VAL A 94 -5.88 -12.52 21.47
C VAL A 94 -5.84 -11.58 20.27
N ASP A 95 -5.28 -12.05 19.15
CA ASP A 95 -5.15 -11.26 17.93
C ASP A 95 -6.05 -11.80 16.81
N SER A 96 -6.65 -10.88 16.05
CA SER A 96 -7.28 -11.17 14.77
C SER A 96 -6.45 -10.55 13.65
N ILE A 97 -6.28 -11.26 12.54
CA ILE A 97 -5.45 -10.83 11.41
C ILE A 97 -6.16 -11.05 10.08
N ALA A 98 -5.90 -10.16 9.12
CA ALA A 98 -6.26 -10.31 7.73
C ALA A 98 -4.99 -10.50 6.89
N GLN A 99 -5.00 -11.48 5.99
CA GLN A 99 -3.94 -11.68 5.02
C GLN A 99 -4.37 -11.13 3.66
N ILE A 100 -3.62 -10.15 3.17
CA ILE A 100 -3.81 -9.53 1.86
C ILE A 100 -2.81 -10.14 0.88
N GLU A 101 -3.27 -10.48 -0.33
CA GLU A 101 -2.43 -11.01 -1.41
C GLU A 101 -3.01 -10.50 -2.74
N GLY A 102 -2.51 -9.36 -3.19
CA GLY A 102 -3.07 -8.62 -4.32
C GLY A 102 -3.51 -7.21 -3.91
N ILE A 103 -2.72 -6.22 -4.29
CA ILE A 103 -3.03 -4.80 -4.11
C ILE A 103 -2.72 -4.06 -5.40
N TRP A 104 -3.68 -3.26 -5.86
CA TRP A 104 -3.50 -2.33 -6.97
C TRP A 104 -4.01 -0.95 -6.55
N LEU A 105 -3.21 0.10 -6.72
CA LEU A 105 -3.53 1.45 -6.27
C LEU A 105 -2.97 2.49 -7.25
N ILE A 106 -3.81 3.47 -7.61
CA ILE A 106 -3.40 4.69 -8.32
C ILE A 106 -3.45 5.91 -7.40
N ASP A 107 -2.57 6.88 -7.65
CA ASP A 107 -2.54 8.17 -6.96
C ASP A 107 -3.64 9.08 -7.52
N TYR A 108 -4.88 8.76 -7.16
CA TYR A 108 -6.06 9.48 -7.64
C TYR A 108 -6.09 10.93 -7.15
N ALA A 109 -5.44 11.23 -6.02
CA ALA A 109 -5.41 12.57 -5.45
C ALA A 109 -4.61 13.54 -6.33
N ASN A 110 -3.60 13.05 -7.06
CA ASN A 110 -2.85 13.82 -8.06
C ASN A 110 -3.19 13.41 -9.50
N ALA A 111 -4.41 12.93 -9.74
CA ALA A 111 -4.88 12.68 -11.09
C ALA A 111 -4.85 13.98 -11.92
N MET A 112 -4.53 13.84 -13.19
CA MET A 112 -4.47 14.93 -14.16
C MET A 112 -5.32 14.65 -15.40
N LYS A 113 -5.89 15.70 -15.96
CA LYS A 113 -6.59 15.69 -17.24
C LYS A 113 -5.70 16.33 -18.30
N ILE A 114 -5.75 15.80 -19.52
CA ILE A 114 -5.15 16.44 -20.68
C ILE A 114 -6.30 17.09 -21.45
N GLU A 115 -6.17 18.38 -21.72
CA GLU A 115 -7.15 19.19 -22.44
C GLU A 115 -6.69 19.44 -23.89
N SER A 116 -7.63 19.87 -24.75
CA SER A 116 -7.31 20.09 -26.18
C SER A 116 -6.55 21.39 -26.43
N ASP A 117 -6.51 22.28 -25.44
CA ASP A 117 -5.77 23.53 -25.40
C ASP A 117 -4.47 23.45 -24.59
N ASP A 118 -4.11 22.25 -24.10
CA ASP A 118 -2.79 22.03 -23.51
C ASP A 118 -1.69 22.12 -24.57
N GLU A 119 -0.55 22.68 -24.17
CA GLU A 119 0.64 22.82 -25.01
C GLU A 119 1.84 22.12 -24.34
N PHE A 120 2.58 21.33 -25.11
CA PHE A 120 3.71 20.53 -24.63
C PHE A 120 5.01 20.92 -25.37
N GLY A 121 5.52 22.12 -25.10
CA GLY A 121 6.68 22.65 -25.82
C GLY A 121 6.29 23.00 -27.26
N ASP A 122 7.05 22.49 -28.24
CA ASP A 122 6.71 22.64 -29.66
C ASP A 122 5.61 21.65 -30.12
N LEU A 123 5.16 20.76 -29.25
CA LEU A 123 3.98 19.91 -29.47
C LEU A 123 2.73 20.59 -28.88
N ASP A 124 2.16 21.52 -29.64
CA ASP A 124 1.15 22.50 -29.21
C ASP A 124 -0.25 22.27 -29.81
N ASN A 125 -0.46 21.18 -30.55
CA ASN A 125 -1.77 20.82 -31.13
C ASN A 125 -2.23 19.46 -30.64
N VAL A 126 -3.02 19.47 -29.57
CA VAL A 126 -3.55 18.28 -28.91
C VAL A 126 -4.88 17.85 -29.53
N LYS A 127 -4.97 16.56 -29.90
CA LYS A 127 -6.21 15.93 -30.37
C LYS A 127 -6.51 14.67 -29.58
N ILE A 128 -7.65 14.67 -28.90
CA ILE A 128 -8.13 13.57 -28.07
C ILE A 128 -9.20 12.80 -28.85
N ASN A 129 -8.92 11.53 -29.17
CA ASN A 129 -9.82 10.66 -29.93
C ASN A 129 -10.08 9.36 -29.16
N GLY A 130 -10.96 9.43 -28.16
CA GLY A 130 -11.19 8.31 -27.25
C GLY A 130 -9.89 7.91 -26.56
N ALA A 131 -9.49 6.64 -26.72
CA ALA A 131 -8.25 6.10 -26.13
C ALA A 131 -6.95 6.53 -26.83
N THR A 132 -6.99 7.39 -27.85
CA THR A 132 -5.80 7.86 -28.59
C THR A 132 -5.58 9.36 -28.39
N LEU A 133 -4.39 9.71 -27.89
CA LEU A 133 -3.89 11.07 -27.86
C LEU A 133 -2.93 11.29 -29.04
N THR A 134 -3.23 12.29 -29.88
CA THR A 134 -2.35 12.72 -30.97
C THR A 134 -1.93 14.15 -30.69
N ILE A 135 -0.63 14.38 -30.53
CA ILE A 135 -0.07 15.71 -30.32
C ILE A 135 0.85 16.02 -31.50
N THR A 136 0.67 17.18 -32.11
CA THR A 136 1.45 17.65 -33.27
C THR A 136 1.93 19.07 -33.05
N ASN A 137 2.95 19.49 -33.78
CA ASN A 137 3.37 20.88 -33.87
C ASN A 137 2.49 21.64 -34.89
N GLU A 138 1.97 22.82 -34.55
CA GLU A 138 1.23 23.68 -35.47
C GLU A 138 2.16 24.35 -36.50
N ASP A 139 3.33 24.76 -36.04
CA ASP A 139 4.30 25.53 -36.80
C ASP A 139 5.45 24.68 -37.35
N THR A 140 6.35 25.32 -38.11
CA THR A 140 7.50 24.63 -38.70
C THR A 140 8.54 24.30 -37.63
N PHE A 141 8.80 23.01 -37.43
CA PHE A 141 9.86 22.53 -36.54
C PHE A 141 11.20 22.45 -37.30
N THR A 142 12.22 23.18 -36.84
CA THR A 142 13.55 23.22 -37.51
C THR A 142 14.56 22.34 -36.80
N LEU A 143 15.09 21.34 -37.51
CA LEU A 143 16.21 20.53 -37.05
C LEU A 143 17.53 21.27 -37.28
N THR A 144 17.85 22.20 -36.37
CA THR A 144 19.13 22.93 -36.36
C THR A 144 20.27 21.92 -36.29
N ARG A 145 21.26 22.06 -37.19
CA ARG A 145 22.42 21.15 -37.21
C ARG A 145 23.39 21.47 -36.08
N ASP A 146 24.11 20.44 -35.63
CA ASP A 146 25.03 20.51 -34.49
C ASP A 146 24.35 20.99 -33.20
N ASP A 147 23.10 20.56 -32.99
CA ASP A 147 22.27 21.07 -31.89
C ASP A 147 21.42 19.98 -31.23
N GLU A 148 20.93 20.30 -30.05
CA GLU A 148 19.86 19.58 -29.35
C GLU A 148 18.60 20.43 -29.42
N VAL A 149 17.61 19.94 -30.17
CA VAL A 149 16.37 20.66 -30.42
C VAL A 149 15.28 20.05 -29.55
N GLU A 150 14.74 20.82 -28.61
CA GLU A 150 13.64 20.38 -27.77
C GLU A 150 12.40 20.10 -28.61
N ILE A 151 11.75 18.97 -28.35
CA ILE A 151 10.43 18.64 -28.89
C ILE A 151 9.38 19.10 -27.87
N GLY A 152 9.60 18.76 -26.59
CA GLY A 152 8.75 19.13 -25.46
C GLY A 152 8.73 18.04 -24.39
N GLN A 153 8.42 18.42 -23.15
CA GLN A 153 8.28 17.49 -22.01
C GLN A 153 9.49 16.56 -21.82
N GLY A 154 10.70 17.12 -21.92
CA GLY A 154 11.95 16.37 -21.76
C GLY A 154 12.33 15.50 -22.95
N MET A 155 11.58 15.55 -24.06
CA MET A 155 11.95 14.90 -25.32
C MET A 155 12.70 15.88 -26.23
N PHE A 156 13.74 15.38 -26.91
CA PHE A 156 14.63 16.17 -27.74
C PHE A 156 15.03 15.40 -29.00
N PHE A 157 15.50 16.12 -30.01
CA PHE A 157 16.31 15.58 -31.11
C PHE A 157 17.76 15.97 -30.95
N LYS A 158 18.68 15.00 -31.07
CA LYS A 158 20.09 15.28 -31.33
C LYS A 158 20.32 15.31 -32.84
N VAL A 159 20.81 16.43 -33.36
CA VAL A 159 21.07 16.62 -34.79
C VAL A 159 22.57 16.70 -35.04
N ALA A 160 23.09 15.90 -35.97
CA ALA A 160 24.52 15.85 -36.26
C ALA A 160 25.02 17.12 -36.98
N ASP A 161 26.28 17.49 -36.73
CA ASP A 161 27.02 18.43 -37.58
C ASP A 161 27.33 17.79 -38.93
N THR A 162 26.53 18.13 -39.95
CA THR A 162 26.68 17.66 -41.33
C THR A 162 26.57 18.81 -42.32
N ALA A 163 27.02 18.60 -43.56
CA ALA A 163 26.76 19.54 -44.64
C ALA A 163 25.25 19.73 -44.87
N ALA A 164 24.86 20.83 -45.52
CA ALA A 164 23.45 21.16 -45.79
C ALA A 164 22.72 20.12 -46.68
N SER A 165 23.47 19.31 -47.42
CA SER A 165 22.97 18.21 -48.26
C SER A 165 22.54 16.97 -47.47
N ASP A 166 23.00 16.85 -46.24
CA ASP A 166 22.78 15.68 -45.40
C ASP A 166 22.04 16.09 -44.11
N LEU A 167 21.21 15.19 -43.62
CA LEU A 167 20.50 15.35 -42.36
C LEU A 167 20.49 13.99 -41.64
N ARG A 168 21.02 13.97 -40.42
CA ARG A 168 21.05 12.79 -39.55
C ARG A 168 20.75 13.24 -38.13
N TYR A 169 19.74 12.62 -37.52
CA TYR A 169 19.26 12.94 -36.18
C TYR A 169 18.67 11.70 -35.51
N TYR A 170 18.54 11.75 -34.19
CA TYR A 170 17.81 10.75 -33.42
C TYR A 170 17.09 11.42 -32.23
N PRO A 171 15.91 10.90 -31.81
CA PRO A 171 15.24 11.38 -30.62
C PRO A 171 15.88 10.80 -29.35
N PHE A 172 15.83 11.56 -28.26
CA PHE A 172 16.16 11.08 -26.91
C PHE A 172 15.24 11.73 -25.87
N VAL A 173 15.23 11.18 -24.66
CA VAL A 173 14.49 11.71 -23.52
C VAL A 173 15.46 11.97 -22.37
N GLU A 174 15.37 13.14 -21.76
CA GLU A 174 16.07 13.46 -20.53
C GLU A 174 15.22 13.10 -19.31
N LYS A 175 15.86 12.48 -18.32
CA LYS A 175 15.22 12.10 -17.06
C LYS A 175 16.13 12.47 -15.91
N THR A 176 15.57 13.07 -14.87
CA THR A 176 16.25 13.20 -13.58
C THR A 176 15.92 11.98 -12.75
N ILE A 177 16.95 11.24 -12.30
CA ILE A 177 16.77 10.11 -11.39
C ILE A 177 16.93 10.64 -9.96
N GLY A 178 15.87 10.57 -9.17
CA GLY A 178 15.93 10.87 -7.74
C GLY A 178 16.48 9.67 -6.97
N GLY A 179 17.77 9.73 -6.60
CA GLY A 179 18.44 8.77 -5.74
C GLY A 179 19.79 9.33 -5.27
N GLU A 180 20.15 9.07 -4.02
CA GLU A 180 21.48 9.39 -3.46
C GLU A 180 22.55 8.75 -4.35
N VAL A 181 23.49 9.55 -4.84
CA VAL A 181 24.69 9.05 -5.52
C VAL A 181 25.44 8.16 -4.53
N VAL A 182 25.30 6.85 -4.67
CA VAL A 182 26.29 5.91 -4.17
C VAL A 182 27.49 6.08 -5.09
N ASP A 183 28.46 6.87 -4.64
CA ASP A 183 29.82 6.85 -5.18
C ASP A 183 30.38 5.43 -4.93
N ASP A 184 30.18 4.52 -5.88
CA ASP A 184 31.01 3.32 -6.00
C ASP A 184 32.38 3.76 -6.52
N ASP A 185 33.21 4.29 -5.60
CA ASP A 185 34.65 4.28 -5.78
C ASP A 185 35.12 2.82 -5.71
N GLU A 186 35.04 2.11 -6.83
CA GLU A 186 35.78 0.85 -7.04
C GLU A 186 37.28 1.17 -7.16
N ASP A 187 37.93 1.41 -6.01
CA ASP A 187 39.37 1.19 -5.87
C ASP A 187 39.62 -0.33 -5.76
N ASP A 188 39.67 -1.00 -6.91
CA ASP A 188 40.22 -2.35 -7.04
C ASP A 188 41.75 -2.29 -7.00
N ASP A 189 42.31 -2.43 -5.79
CA ASP A 189 43.69 -2.88 -5.58
C ASP A 189 43.69 -4.05 -4.58
N ASN A 190 43.29 -5.20 -5.09
CA ASN A 190 43.50 -6.51 -4.47
C ASN A 190 45.00 -6.86 -4.39
N VAL A 191 45.61 -6.76 -3.21
CA VAL A 191 46.77 -7.58 -2.83
C VAL A 191 46.71 -7.99 -1.36
N THR A 192 46.31 -9.23 -1.09
CA THR A 192 46.83 -10.01 0.05
C THR A 192 46.93 -11.50 -0.30
N GLU A 193 48.14 -12.04 -0.17
CA GLU A 193 48.47 -13.47 -0.31
C GLU A 193 47.85 -14.33 0.80
N PRO A 194 47.69 -15.66 0.58
CA PRO A 194 46.95 -16.52 1.49
C PRO A 194 47.84 -17.00 2.65
N VAL A 195 47.23 -17.15 3.82
CA VAL A 195 47.79 -17.98 4.89
C VAL A 195 46.73 -18.99 5.31
N ASP A 196 46.95 -20.23 4.86
CA ASP A 196 46.32 -21.42 5.43
C ASP A 196 46.61 -21.50 6.93
N ASN A 197 45.59 -21.79 7.74
CA ASN A 197 45.72 -22.87 8.71
C ASN A 197 44.36 -23.36 9.22
N ASP A 198 44.14 -24.66 9.04
CA ASP A 198 43.20 -25.54 9.72
C ASP A 198 43.01 -25.23 11.21
N THR A 199 41.83 -25.53 11.77
CA THR A 199 41.64 -26.50 12.87
C THR A 199 40.15 -26.63 13.24
N GLU A 200 39.61 -27.80 12.90
CA GLU A 200 38.79 -28.72 13.73
C GLU A 200 37.50 -28.24 14.46
N VAL A 201 36.41 -28.86 14.00
CA VAL A 201 35.14 -29.25 14.63
C VAL A 201 35.20 -29.44 16.16
N GLU A 202 34.20 -28.93 16.90
CA GLU A 202 33.50 -29.68 17.96
C GLU A 202 32.04 -29.17 18.11
N GLU A 203 31.09 -30.10 17.97
CA GLU A 203 29.72 -29.98 18.46
C GLU A 203 29.70 -30.22 19.98
N PRO A 204 28.63 -29.80 20.68
CA PRO A 204 27.85 -30.86 21.32
C PRO A 204 26.33 -30.64 21.28
N THR A 205 25.65 -31.71 20.91
CA THR A 205 24.28 -32.08 21.32
C THR A 205 24.23 -32.30 22.85
N GLU A 206 23.17 -31.89 23.54
CA GLU A 206 22.42 -32.72 24.53
C GLU A 206 21.04 -32.09 24.84
N GLU A 207 20.00 -32.92 24.78
CA GLU A 207 18.64 -32.82 25.37
C GLU A 207 18.50 -33.99 26.38
N PRO A 208 17.43 -34.18 27.20
CA PRO A 208 16.28 -33.34 27.58
C PRO A 208 15.86 -33.42 29.11
N THR A 209 14.72 -32.78 29.43
CA THR A 209 13.69 -33.13 30.46
C THR A 209 13.85 -32.61 31.90
N GLU A 210 12.87 -31.83 32.41
CA GLU A 210 11.91 -32.16 33.50
C GLU A 210 10.82 -31.05 33.66
N GLU A 211 9.54 -31.46 33.66
CA GLU A 211 8.36 -30.72 34.18
C GLU A 211 8.05 -31.18 35.63
N PRO A 212 7.01 -30.67 36.36
CA PRO A 212 6.46 -29.33 36.51
C PRO A 212 6.41 -28.92 38.00
N THR A 213 6.06 -27.68 38.35
CA THR A 213 5.61 -27.36 39.72
C THR A 213 4.51 -26.28 39.71
N GLU A 214 3.33 -26.67 40.18
CA GLU A 214 2.18 -25.80 40.44
C GLU A 214 2.42 -24.86 41.63
N GLY A 215 1.92 -23.63 41.51
CA GLY A 215 1.81 -22.63 42.58
C GLY A 215 0.62 -21.70 42.31
N PRO A 216 -0.01 -21.13 43.35
CA PRO A 216 -1.45 -20.84 43.34
C PRO A 216 -1.85 -19.56 42.61
N THR A 217 -3.07 -19.63 42.07
CA THR A 217 -3.91 -18.58 41.50
C THR A 217 -4.00 -17.32 42.35
N THR A 218 -3.89 -16.15 41.71
CA THR A 218 -4.45 -14.88 42.19
C THR A 218 -5.30 -14.32 41.05
N GLU A 219 -6.61 -14.24 41.25
CA GLU A 219 -7.58 -13.64 40.34
C GLU A 219 -7.50 -12.10 40.45
N GLU A 220 -7.26 -11.43 39.34
CA GLU A 220 -7.45 -9.97 39.20
C GLU A 220 -8.89 -9.67 38.75
N PRO A 221 -9.47 -8.50 39.10
CA PRO A 221 -10.88 -8.24 38.86
C PRO A 221 -11.16 -8.02 37.38
N THR A 222 -12.22 -8.67 36.92
CA THR A 222 -12.85 -8.47 35.61
C THR A 222 -13.41 -7.04 35.51
N GLU A 223 -12.91 -6.26 34.55
CA GLU A 223 -13.57 -5.02 34.14
C GLU A 223 -14.82 -5.36 33.30
N GLU A 224 -15.94 -4.69 33.60
CA GLU A 224 -17.17 -4.76 32.80
C GLU A 224 -16.91 -4.21 31.39
N PRO A 225 -17.44 -4.82 30.31
CA PRO A 225 -17.42 -4.18 29.02
C PRO A 225 -18.38 -2.97 29.07
N THR A 226 -17.85 -1.81 28.69
CA THR A 226 -18.68 -0.64 28.40
C THR A 226 -19.49 -0.95 27.14
N GLU A 227 -20.81 -0.86 27.22
CA GLU A 227 -21.72 -0.90 26.07
C GLU A 227 -21.34 0.22 25.10
N ALA A 228 -20.64 -0.12 24.03
CA ALA A 228 -20.52 0.74 22.86
C ALA A 228 -21.78 0.51 22.02
N ASP A 229 -22.73 1.44 22.12
CA ASP A 229 -23.87 1.55 21.20
C ASP A 229 -23.34 2.04 19.85
N GLY A 230 -22.70 1.14 19.11
CA GLY A 230 -22.32 1.29 17.73
C GLY A 230 -22.96 0.16 16.96
N SER A 231 -23.97 0.46 16.15
CA SER A 231 -24.46 -0.50 15.16
C SER A 231 -23.33 -0.75 14.16
N THR A 232 -22.52 -1.78 14.40
CA THR A 232 -21.55 -2.25 13.41
C THR A 232 -22.34 -2.74 12.19
N PRO A 233 -22.19 -2.14 11.00
CA PRO A 233 -22.81 -2.69 9.81
C PRO A 233 -22.32 -4.13 9.61
N GLY A 234 -23.19 -5.06 9.22
CA GLY A 234 -22.77 -6.41 8.81
C GLY A 234 -22.30 -7.41 9.90
N PHE A 235 -21.97 -6.97 11.12
CA PHE A 235 -21.64 -7.84 12.25
C PHE A 235 -22.84 -7.91 13.22
N GLY A 236 -23.40 -9.10 13.43
CA GLY A 236 -24.62 -9.27 14.24
C GLY A 236 -24.47 -8.73 15.67
N VAL A 237 -25.54 -8.10 16.20
CA VAL A 237 -25.57 -7.50 17.56
C VAL A 237 -25.40 -8.57 18.64
N VAL A 238 -24.41 -8.40 19.52
CA VAL A 238 -24.24 -9.19 20.74
C VAL A 238 -24.84 -8.44 21.92
N LEU A 239 -25.96 -8.92 22.47
CA LEU A 239 -26.54 -8.39 23.72
C LEU A 239 -25.90 -9.08 24.93
N GLY A 240 -25.13 -8.34 25.74
CA GLY A 240 -24.58 -8.82 27.01
C GLY A 240 -25.64 -8.89 28.12
N LEU A 241 -25.74 -10.03 28.81
CA LEU A 241 -26.64 -10.21 29.97
C LEU A 241 -25.99 -9.65 31.25
N VAL A 242 -26.61 -8.61 31.83
CA VAL A 242 -26.20 -7.99 33.11
C VAL A 242 -26.63 -8.84 34.32
N GLY A 243 -25.68 -9.19 35.20
CA GLY A 243 -25.91 -9.91 36.46
C GLY A 243 -26.00 -8.98 37.68
N LEU A 244 -27.14 -8.98 38.37
CA LEU A 244 -27.46 -8.12 39.53
C LEU A 244 -26.99 -8.75 40.86
N LEU A 245 -26.04 -8.12 41.58
CA LEU A 245 -25.61 -8.53 42.92
C LEU A 245 -26.30 -7.71 44.03
N ALA A 246 -27.02 -8.42 44.92
CA ALA A 246 -27.66 -7.87 46.11
C ALA A 246 -26.68 -7.80 47.29
N VAL A 247 -26.53 -6.61 47.91
CA VAL A 247 -25.76 -6.44 49.15
C VAL A 247 -26.70 -6.44 50.36
N VAL A 248 -26.58 -7.45 51.22
CA VAL A 248 -27.15 -7.49 52.57
C VAL A 248 -26.01 -7.23 53.55
N TYR A 249 -26.13 -6.24 54.44
CA TYR A 249 -25.27 -6.17 55.62
C TYR A 249 -26.01 -5.87 56.93
N LEU A 250 -25.64 -6.69 57.91
CA LEU A 250 -26.17 -6.85 59.26
C LEU A 250 -25.89 -5.66 60.18
N VAL A 251 -26.91 -5.29 60.97
CA VAL A 251 -26.82 -4.35 62.09
C VAL A 251 -26.11 -5.00 63.28
N ARG A 252 -25.02 -4.38 63.75
CA ARG A 252 -24.32 -4.75 64.99
C ARG A 252 -24.89 -3.92 66.15
N ARG A 253 -25.52 -4.58 67.13
CA ARG A 253 -26.04 -4.00 68.38
C ARG A 253 -24.91 -3.98 69.41
N ASN A 254 -24.58 -2.81 69.97
CA ASN A 254 -23.72 -2.68 71.15
C ASN A 254 -24.58 -2.38 72.38
N ASN A 255 -24.22 -3.01 73.51
CA ASN A 255 -24.62 -2.62 74.86
C ASN A 255 -23.88 -1.35 75.31
#